data_AF-A0A524GJE1-F1
#
_entry.id   AF-A0A524GJE1-F1
#
_cell.length_a   1.000
_cell.length_b   1.000
_cell.length_c   1.000
_cell.angle_alpha   90.00
_cell.angle_beta   90.00
_cell.angle_gamma   90.00
#
_symmetry.space_group_name_H-M   'P 1'
#
loop_
_entity.id
_entity.type
_entity.pdbx_description
1 polymer ?
#
loop_
_entity_poly.entity_id
_entity_poly.type
_entity_poly.pdbx_seq_one_letter_code
_entity_poly.pdbx_strand_id
1 'polypeptide(L)' 'KEAMDHVLEERETTYYVCTVFGYVSDGVLPEECPVCGVKKEKFVSFE' A
#
# COMPACT_ATOMS: atom_id res chain seq x y z
N LYS A 1 -16.70 -21.32 -18.53
CA LYS A 1 -16.95 -21.20 -17.07
C LYS A 1 -15.59 -21.10 -16.40
N GLU A 2 -14.79 -20.09 -16.73
CA GLU A 2 -13.37 -19.99 -16.32
C GLU A 2 -13.06 -18.50 -16.14
N ALA A 3 -13.88 -17.78 -15.37
CA ALA A 3 -13.70 -16.35 -15.11
C ALA A 3 -13.48 -16.05 -13.63
N MET A 4 -13.52 -17.09 -12.78
CA MET A 4 -13.53 -16.94 -11.31
C MET A 4 -12.17 -17.28 -10.67
N ASP A 5 -11.31 -18.05 -11.33
CA ASP A 5 -10.03 -18.51 -10.74
C ASP A 5 -9.00 -17.39 -10.52
N HIS A 6 -9.04 -16.31 -11.29
CA HIS A 6 -8.11 -15.19 -11.10
C HIS A 6 -8.51 -14.22 -9.97
N VAL A 7 -9.71 -14.37 -9.39
CA VAL A 7 -10.18 -13.52 -8.27
C VAL A 7 -9.73 -14.09 -6.92
N LEU A 8 -9.33 -15.37 -6.88
CA LEU A 8 -8.94 -16.14 -5.69
C LEU A 8 -7.43 -16.20 -5.44
N GLU A 9 -6.63 -15.39 -6.14
CA GLU A 9 -5.24 -15.21 -5.74
C GLU A 9 -5.24 -14.21 -4.57
N GLU A 10 -5.43 -14.74 -3.37
CA GLU A 10 -5.35 -14.05 -2.08
C GLU A 10 -3.94 -13.48 -1.90
N ARG A 11 -3.64 -12.37 -2.58
CA ARG A 11 -2.40 -11.64 -2.39
C ARG A 11 -2.55 -10.79 -1.14
N GLU A 12 -2.21 -11.37 0.01
CA GLU A 12 -1.94 -10.63 1.24
C GLU A 12 -0.81 -9.63 0.94
N THR A 13 -1.18 -8.38 0.65
CA THR A 13 -0.24 -7.32 0.29
C THR A 13 -0.36 -6.26 1.34
N THR A 14 0.70 -6.07 2.14
CA THR A 14 0.72 -4.98 3.11
C THR A 14 0.65 -3.65 2.38
N TYR A 15 -0.33 -2.82 2.71
CA TYR A 15 -0.48 -1.48 2.15
C TYR A 15 0.03 -0.44 3.15
N TYR A 16 0.81 0.52 2.67
CA TYR A 16 1.30 1.64 3.46
C TYR A 16 0.64 2.94 2.99
N VAL A 17 -0.03 3.64 3.91
CA VAL A 17 -0.76 4.87 3.60
C VAL A 17 -0.13 6.06 4.32
N CYS A 18 0.23 7.10 3.57
CA CYS A 18 0.70 8.37 4.10
C CYS A 18 -0.45 9.09 4.83
N THR A 19 -0.28 9.36 6.12
CA THR A 19 -1.30 10.01 6.97
C THR A 19 -1.49 11.50 6.69
N VAL A 20 -0.61 12.12 5.88
CA VAL A 20 -0.64 13.56 5.59
C VAL A 20 -1.36 13.88 4.29
N PHE A 21 -1.09 13.11 3.23
CA PHE A 21 -1.63 13.35 1.88
C PHE A 21 -2.43 12.18 1.29
N GLY A 22 -2.38 11.00 1.91
CA GLY A 22 -3.13 9.83 1.46
C GLY A 22 -2.45 8.99 0.36
N TYR A 23 -1.16 9.22 0.05
CA TYR A 23 -0.41 8.34 -0.86
C TYR A 23 -0.42 6.90 -0.36
N VAL A 24 -0.69 5.94 -1.25
CA VAL A 24 -0.76 4.50 -0.95
C VAL A 24 0.37 3.78 -1.69
N SER A 25 1.09 2.91 -0.97
CA SER A 25 2.16 2.06 -1.50
C SER A 25 1.85 0.60 -1.18
N ASP A 26 1.89 -0.27 -2.18
CA ASP A 26 1.67 -1.71 -2.03
C ASP A 26 3.00 -2.44 -1.76
N GLY A 27 3.04 -3.30 -0.74
CA GLY A 27 4.15 -4.20 -0.40
C GLY A 27 5.45 -3.53 0.05
N VAL A 28 5.62 -2.22 -0.18
CA VAL A 28 6.86 -1.49 0.07
C VAL A 28 6.56 -0.22 0.87
N LEU A 29 7.22 -0.07 2.01
CA LEU A 29 7.21 1.18 2.79
C LEU A 29 8.29 2.13 2.25
N PRO A 30 7.93 3.24 1.58
CA PRO A 30 8.91 4.20 1.10
C PRO A 30 9.57 4.97 2.26
N GLU A 31 10.82 5.40 2.08
CA GLU A 31 11.53 6.21 3.08
C GLU A 31 10.94 7.62 3.21
N GLU A 32 10.45 8.17 2.10
CA GLU A 32 9.82 9.47 2.00
C GLU A 32 8.58 9.40 1.09
N CYS A 33 7.53 10.15 1.44
CA CYS A 33 6.34 10.27 0.61
C CYS A 33 6.65 11.02 -0.69
N PRO A 34 6.45 10.43 -1.88
CA PRO A 34 6.76 11.08 -3.15
C PRO A 34 5.84 12.28 -3.46
N VAL A 35 4.72 12.41 -2.73
CA VAL A 35 3.75 13.49 -2.91
C VAL A 35 4.06 14.70 -2.01
N CYS A 36 4.51 14.48 -0.78
CA CYS A 36 4.64 15.56 0.21
C CYS A 36 5.95 15.61 1.00
N GLY A 37 6.88 14.68 0.77
CA GLY A 37 8.22 14.73 1.35
C GLY A 37 8.32 14.31 2.82
N VAL A 38 7.27 13.75 3.43
CA VAL A 38 7.34 13.30 4.83
C VAL A 38 7.98 11.92 4.94
N LYS A 39 8.73 11.68 6.03
CA LYS A 39 9.41 10.41 6.28
C LYS A 39 8.45 9.25 6.53
N LYS A 40 8.96 8.02 6.41
CA LYS A 40 8.25 6.75 6.65
C LYS A 40 7.48 6.65 7.97
N GLU A 41 7.89 7.40 9.00
CA GLU A 41 7.21 7.50 10.29
C GLU A 41 5.78 8.07 10.20
N LYS A 42 5.45 8.72 9.07
CA LYS A 42 4.11 9.26 8.77
C LYS A 42 3.25 8.29 7.96
N PHE A 43 3.66 7.05 7.79
CA PHE A 43 2.89 6.00 7.14
C PHE A 43 2.26 5.04 8.16
N VAL A 44 1.07 4.54 7.83
CA VAL A 44 0.38 3.46 8.55
C VAL A 44 0.25 2.24 7.63
N SER A 45 0.41 1.04 8.18
CA SER A 45 0.31 -0.22 7.42
C SER A 45 -1.04 -0.91 7.64
N PHE A 46 -1.55 -1.57 6.60
CA PHE A 46 -2.74 -2.43 6.63
C PHE A 46 -2.38 -3.77 5.99
N GLU A 47 -2.90 -4.86 6.56
CA GLU A 47 -2.82 -6.22 6.00
C GLU A 47 -4.03 -6.51 5.10
#